data_AF-A0A6A6EIW3-F1
#
_entry.id   AF-A0A6A6EIW3-F1
#
_cell.length_a   1.000
_cell.length_b   1.000
_cell.length_c   1.000
_cell.angle_alpha   90.00
_cell.angle_beta   90.00
_cell.angle_gamma   90.00
#
_symmetry.space_group_name_H-M   'P 1'
#
loop_
_entity.id
_entity.type
_entity.pdbx_description
1 polymer ?
#
loop_
_entity_poly.entity_id
_entity_poly.type
_entity_poly.pdbx_seq_one_letter_code
_entity_poly.pdbx_strand_id
1 'polypeptide(L)'
;MQSFVMPVGYSAESCGYCKDASSGRQTPNSRSCYYFSSKSLTVEVYQALVDRGWRRSGTVFYKPDVLRHCCPHYTIRLPVTSFTPLKDQRQKHL
;
A
#
# COMPACT_ATOMS: atom_id res chain seq x y z
N MET A 1 22.81 -9.65 -6.68
CA MET A 1 21.61 -10.20 -6.01
C MET A 1 20.45 -10.10 -6.98
N GLN A 2 19.65 -11.15 -7.19
CA GLN A 2 18.56 -11.15 -8.19
C GLN A 2 17.20 -11.06 -7.50
N SER A 3 16.26 -10.38 -8.17
CA SER A 3 14.87 -10.21 -7.72
C SER A 3 13.98 -11.28 -8.34
N PHE A 4 13.16 -11.96 -7.52
CA PHE A 4 12.21 -12.98 -7.99
C PHE A 4 10.81 -12.64 -7.54
N VAL A 5 9.83 -12.74 -8.44
CA VAL A 5 8.42 -12.45 -8.15
C VAL A 5 7.54 -13.61 -8.59
N MET A 6 6.56 -13.94 -7.76
CA MET A 6 5.53 -14.92 -8.06
C MET A 6 4.19 -14.18 -8.14
N PRO A 7 3.59 -14.02 -9.35
CA PRO A 7 2.31 -13.35 -9.49
C PRO A 7 1.22 -14.15 -8.76
N VAL A 8 0.33 -13.44 -8.06
CA VAL A 8 -0.82 -14.04 -7.38
C VAL A 8 -2.11 -13.69 -8.13
N GLY A 9 -2.27 -12.42 -8.52
CA GLY A 9 -3.42 -11.94 -9.30
C GLY A 9 -4.28 -10.93 -8.55
N TYR A 10 -5.48 -10.67 -9.09
CA TYR A 10 -6.44 -9.76 -8.46
C TYR A 10 -7.21 -10.47 -7.33
N SER A 11 -7.37 -9.78 -6.20
CA SER A 11 -8.34 -10.14 -5.16
C SER A 11 -9.22 -8.94 -4.83
N ALA A 12 -10.45 -9.23 -4.41
CA ALA A 12 -11.40 -8.24 -3.92
C ALA A 12 -11.72 -8.52 -2.45
N GLU A 13 -11.74 -7.46 -1.64
CA GLU A 13 -11.89 -7.53 -0.18
C GLU A 13 -12.96 -6.53 0.27
N SER A 14 -13.42 -6.66 1.52
CA SER A 14 -14.22 -5.61 2.14
C SER A 14 -13.38 -4.35 2.38
N CYS A 15 -13.99 -3.18 2.22
CA CYS A 15 -13.39 -1.91 2.59
C CYS A 15 -13.62 -1.65 4.08
N GLY A 16 -12.55 -1.27 4.79
CA GLY A 16 -12.61 -0.91 6.20
C GLY A 16 -13.29 0.43 6.51
N TYR A 17 -13.42 1.29 5.50
CA TYR A 17 -13.99 2.64 5.62
C TYR A 17 -15.44 2.71 5.15
N CYS A 18 -15.74 2.08 4.00
CA CYS A 18 -17.07 2.06 3.43
C CYS A 18 -17.99 1.19 4.29
N LYS A 19 -19.12 1.77 4.72
CA LYS A 19 -20.21 1.05 5.39
C LYS A 19 -21.47 1.22 4.55
N ASP A 20 -22.29 0.18 4.51
CA ASP A 20 -23.64 0.25 4.01
C ASP A 20 -24.44 1.27 4.83
N ALA A 21 -25.12 2.19 4.15
CA ALA A 21 -25.83 3.29 4.80
C ALA A 21 -27.02 2.81 5.65
N SER A 22 -27.61 1.67 5.30
CA SER A 22 -28.78 1.12 5.98
C SER A 22 -28.42 0.19 7.13
N SER A 23 -27.35 -0.60 6.97
CA SER A 23 -26.99 -1.66 7.94
C SER A 23 -25.71 -1.36 8.72
N GLY A 24 -24.95 -0.32 8.35
CA GLY A 24 -23.65 0.01 8.94
C GLY A 24 -22.57 -1.06 8.72
N ARG A 25 -22.82 -2.07 7.88
CA ARG A 25 -21.91 -3.20 7.64
C ARG A 25 -20.98 -2.89 6.48
N GLN A 26 -19.78 -3.45 6.48
CA GLN A 26 -18.88 -3.30 5.33
C GLN A 26 -19.47 -3.98 4.10
N THR A 27 -19.34 -3.34 2.95
CA THR A 27 -19.75 -3.92 1.67
C THR A 27 -18.65 -4.86 1.15
N PRO A 28 -18.99 -6.11 0.75
CA PRO A 28 -18.04 -7.00 0.09
C PRO A 28 -17.53 -6.39 -1.22
N ASN A 29 -16.32 -6.77 -1.65
CA ASN A 29 -15.74 -6.43 -2.95
C ASN A 29 -15.59 -4.92 -3.25
N SER A 30 -15.57 -4.08 -2.22
CA SER A 30 -15.42 -2.63 -2.35
C SER A 30 -13.95 -2.17 -2.40
N ARG A 31 -13.03 -3.11 -2.23
CA ARG A 31 -11.58 -2.95 -2.43
C ARG A 31 -11.08 -3.98 -3.44
N SER A 32 -10.41 -3.52 -4.48
CA SER A 32 -9.69 -4.39 -5.42
C SER A 32 -8.20 -4.08 -5.42
N CYS A 33 -7.37 -5.13 -5.38
CA CYS A 33 -5.92 -5.03 -5.39
C CYS A 33 -5.32 -6.12 -6.28
N TYR A 34 -4.23 -5.82 -6.97
CA TYR A 34 -3.39 -6.84 -7.61
C TYR A 34 -2.27 -7.25 -6.66
N TYR A 35 -2.01 -8.55 -6.54
CA TYR A 35 -1.05 -9.14 -5.63
C TYR A 35 0.07 -9.89 -6.37
N PHE A 36 1.27 -9.81 -5.80
CA PHE A 36 2.33 -10.78 -6.07
C PHE A 36 3.06 -11.10 -4.75
N SER A 37 3.85 -12.16 -4.73
CA SER A 37 4.72 -12.48 -3.61
C SER A 37 6.19 -12.50 -4.03
N SER A 38 7.07 -12.14 -3.11
CA SER A 38 8.52 -12.20 -3.31
C SER A 38 9.23 -12.43 -1.98
N LYS A 39 10.25 -13.30 -2.02
CA LYS A 39 11.18 -13.53 -0.90
C LYS A 39 12.53 -12.81 -1.09
N SER A 40 12.82 -12.34 -2.30
CA SER A 40 14.10 -11.72 -2.65
C SER A 40 13.84 -10.59 -3.65
N LEU A 41 14.12 -9.36 -3.22
CA LEU A 41 14.15 -8.16 -4.06
C LEU A 41 15.43 -7.39 -3.76
N THR A 42 16.04 -6.81 -4.79
CA THR A 42 17.06 -5.79 -4.59
C THR A 42 16.44 -4.50 -4.06
N VAL A 43 17.25 -3.64 -3.44
CA VAL A 43 16.80 -2.37 -2.87
C VAL A 43 16.23 -1.46 -3.96
N GLU A 44 16.84 -1.45 -5.14
CA GLU A 44 16.45 -0.62 -6.28
C GLU A 44 15.08 -1.05 -6.83
N VAL A 45 14.83 -2.35 -6.95
CA VAL A 45 13.53 -2.87 -7.39
C VAL A 45 12.45 -2.58 -6.34
N TYR A 46 12.74 -2.80 -5.06
CA TYR A 46 11.82 -2.45 -3.98
C TYR A 46 11.49 -0.96 -4.00
N GLN A 47 12.49 -0.12 -4.20
CA GLN A 47 12.32 1.32 -4.27
C GLN A 47 11.39 1.72 -5.43
N ALA A 48 11.64 1.20 -6.63
CA ALA A 48 10.81 1.45 -7.80
C ALA A 48 9.35 0.97 -7.65
N LEU A 49 9.14 -0.14 -6.91
CA LEU A 49 7.80 -0.62 -6.57
C LEU A 49 7.06 0.37 -5.67
N VAL A 50 7.69 0.82 -4.57
CA VAL A 50 7.10 1.80 -3.66
C VAL A 50 6.76 3.10 -4.38
N ASP A 51 7.67 3.58 -5.24
CA ASP A 51 7.45 4.78 -6.07
C ASP A 51 6.24 4.67 -7.02
N ARG A 52 5.89 3.44 -7.41
CA ARG A 52 4.73 3.16 -8.27
C ARG A 52 3.47 2.78 -7.50
N GLY A 53 3.46 3.00 -6.19
CA GLY A 53 2.30 2.78 -5.31
C GLY A 53 2.10 1.34 -4.85
N TRP A 54 3.12 0.48 -4.97
CA TRP A 54 3.08 -0.85 -4.37
C TRP A 54 3.29 -0.79 -2.87
N ARG A 55 2.56 -1.63 -2.15
CA ARG A 55 2.64 -1.81 -0.68
C ARG A 55 3.08 -3.24 -0.37
N ARG A 56 3.58 -3.47 0.85
CA ARG A 56 4.14 -4.75 1.29
C ARG A 56 3.65 -5.16 2.68
N SER A 57 3.32 -6.44 2.85
CA SER A 57 3.02 -7.10 4.12
C SER A 57 3.72 -8.46 4.15
N GLY A 58 4.82 -8.57 4.90
CA GLY A 58 5.66 -9.78 4.89
C GLY A 58 6.32 -10.01 3.53
N THR A 59 6.01 -11.12 2.87
CA THR A 59 6.47 -11.45 1.50
C THR A 59 5.43 -11.10 0.43
N VAL A 60 4.26 -10.58 0.82
CA VAL A 60 3.17 -10.22 -0.09
C VAL A 60 3.28 -8.74 -0.46
N PHE A 61 3.14 -8.47 -1.74
CA PHE A 61 3.08 -7.14 -2.32
C PHE A 61 1.74 -6.92 -2.99
N TYR A 62 1.21 -5.71 -2.88
CA TYR A 62 -0.08 -5.38 -3.46
C TYR A 62 -0.17 -3.94 -3.95
N LYS A 63 -0.89 -3.75 -5.06
CA LYS A 63 -1.21 -2.45 -5.61
C LYS A 63 -2.73 -2.26 -5.63
N PRO A 64 -3.27 -1.29 -4.87
CA PRO A 64 -4.69 -0.93 -4.95
C PRO A 64 -5.07 -0.50 -6.37
N ASP A 65 -6.17 -1.04 -6.88
CA ASP A 65 -6.79 -0.58 -8.11
C ASP A 65 -7.73 0.58 -7.77
N VAL A 66 -7.25 1.80 -7.94
CA VAL A 66 -7.99 3.03 -7.57
C VAL A 66 -9.28 3.21 -8.35
N LEU A 67 -9.41 2.63 -9.55
CA LEU A 67 -10.62 2.75 -10.37
C LEU A 67 -11.73 1.80 -9.88
N ARG A 68 -11.34 0.66 -9.29
CA ARG A 68 -12.25 -0.37 -8.77
C ARG A 68 -12.41 -0.30 -7.24
N HIS A 69 -11.91 0.75 -6.61
CA HIS A 69 -11.97 0.95 -5.15
C HIS A 69 -13.04 1.98 -4.78
N CYS A 70 -13.84 1.73 -3.75
CA CYS A 70 -14.76 2.75 -3.21
C CYS A 70 -14.00 3.90 -2.51
N CYS A 71 -12.86 3.59 -1.87
CA CYS A 71 -11.98 4.56 -1.22
C CYS A 71 -10.60 4.56 -1.90
N PRO A 72 -10.27 5.59 -2.68
CA PRO A 72 -8.98 5.65 -3.35
C PRO A 72 -7.84 5.79 -2.32
N HIS A 73 -6.82 4.95 -2.47
CA HIS A 73 -5.65 4.95 -1.60
C HIS A 73 -4.54 5.82 -2.22
N TYR A 74 -4.40 7.04 -1.73
CA TYR A 74 -3.27 7.88 -2.09
C TYR A 74 -2.07 7.55 -1.20
N THR A 75 -0.95 7.22 -1.83
CA THR A 75 0.30 6.98 -1.12
C THR A 75 0.98 8.33 -0.93
N ILE A 76 1.09 8.77 0.33
CA ILE A 76 1.85 9.98 0.68
C ILE A 76 3.28 9.53 0.97
N ARG A 77 4.24 10.04 0.20
CA ARG A 77 5.67 9.78 0.41
C ARG A 77 6.38 11.06 0.78
N LEU A 78 7.13 11.01 1.87
CA LEU A 78 8.05 12.07 2.25
C LEU A 78 9.38 11.91 1.48
N PRO A 79 9.81 12.88 0.67
CA PRO A 79 11.15 12.88 0.09
C PRO A 79 12.17 13.17 1.20
N VAL A 80 12.65 12.10 1.86
CA VAL A 80 13.51 12.19 3.06
C VAL A 80 14.79 12.97 2.79
N THR A 81 15.35 12.87 1.58
CA THR A 81 16.59 13.56 1.20
C THR A 81 16.46 15.08 1.17
N SER A 82 15.25 15.61 0.95
CA SER A 82 14.96 17.05 0.94
C SER A 82 14.16 17.51 2.16
N PHE A 83 13.83 16.60 3.08
CA PHE A 83 12.99 16.93 4.23
C PHE A 83 13.85 17.40 5.40
N THR A 84 13.59 18.63 5.85
CA THR A 84 14.18 19.20 7.06
C THR A 84 13.11 19.34 8.14
N PRO A 85 13.19 18.61 9.26
CA PRO A 85 12.17 18.66 10.30
C PRO A 85 12.17 20.01 11.03
N LEU A 86 10.98 20.54 11.31
CA LEU A 86 10.78 21.73 12.12
C LEU A 86 11.16 21.48 13.59
N LYS A 87 11.41 22.56 14.35
CA LYS A 87 11.78 22.47 15.78
C LYS A 87 10.75 21.68 16.59
N ASP A 88 9.46 21.90 16.30
CA ASP A 88 8.35 21.27 17.03
C ASP A 88 8.12 19.80 16.62
N GLN A 89 8.64 19.39 15.45
CA GLN A 89 8.58 17.99 14.99
C GLN A 89 9.66 17.11 15.62
N ARG A 90 10.61 17.70 16.36
CA ARG A 90 11.65 16.98 17.11
C ARG A 90 11.17 16.68 18.53
N GLN A 91 10.05 15.97 18.67
CA GLN A 91 9.66 15.45 19.98
C GLN A 91 10.63 14.34 20.38
N LYS A 92 11.39 14.58 21.45
CA LYS A 92 12.13 13.52 22.14
C LYS A 92 11.11 12.76 22.98
N HIS A 93 10.79 11.53 22.60
CA HIS A 93 10.17 10.61 23.54
C HIS A 93 11.23 10.30 24.61
N LEU A 94 11.15 11.01 25.73
CA LEU A 94 11.82 10.67 26.99
C LEU A 94 10.93 9.69 27.76
#